data_AF-A0A7H8TN28-F1
#
_entry.id   AF-A0A7H8TN28-F1
#
_cell.length_a   1.000
_cell.length_b   1.000
_cell.length_c   1.000
_cell.angle_alpha   90.00
_cell.angle_beta   90.00
_cell.angle_gamma   90.00
#
_symmetry.space_group_name_H-M   'P 1'
#
loop_
_entity.id
_entity.type
_entity.pdbx_description
1 polymer ?
#
loop_
_entity_poly.entity_id
_entity_poly.type
_entity_poly.pdbx_seq_one_letter_code
_entity_poly.pdbx_strand_id
1 'polypeptide(L)'
;MAVCAGVGVPLAFSVGIVFAATSDNQDDSGGSGVSSGGKLRVGQGYVPAQYAGLIEKAAADCDQGLSPGILAAQIQQESGFNPDATSYEVRTDEDGNTYKVPLAKGISQFIDSTWADQGVDGDGDGVKDVRDPEDAIPAQGKMMCGLLKTAKKYPGYNGSPLELALAGYNAGWQWVDYYKGVPPERFAKGQTFHYVKNIIASAAKYMAPESGGGKLSSAGWTLPVNGSLGTPYHQQGSSWSSGYHTGVDFVAPTGTPVKAAGPGVVYSAGWAGPYGNQVIIRHDDGMYSQYAHLAKTPQVKAGQKVSGGQQIGVSGATGNVTGPHLHFEIRTGPAYGTDISPIPYLRKRGLDL
;
A
#
# COMPACT_ATOMS: atom_id res chain seq x y z
N MET A 1 -55.27 14.10 -13.85
CA MET A 1 -54.16 13.89 -14.81
C MET A 1 -52.87 14.15 -14.07
N ALA A 2 -52.18 13.09 -13.65
CA ALA A 2 -50.87 13.18 -13.00
C ALA A 2 -49.80 13.20 -14.08
N VAL A 3 -48.95 14.23 -14.06
CA VAL A 3 -47.79 14.37 -14.95
C VAL A 3 -46.70 13.46 -14.40
N CYS A 4 -46.40 12.37 -15.10
CA CYS A 4 -45.19 11.57 -14.86
C CYS A 4 -43.96 12.40 -15.24
N ALA A 5 -43.21 12.86 -14.24
CA ALA A 5 -41.85 13.34 -14.46
C ALA A 5 -40.97 12.12 -14.79
N GLY A 6 -40.47 12.09 -16.03
CA GLY A 6 -39.56 11.05 -16.51
C GLY A 6 -38.29 11.04 -15.65
N VAL A 7 -38.05 9.91 -15.01
CA VAL A 7 -36.79 9.63 -14.31
C VAL A 7 -35.74 9.44 -15.40
N GLY A 8 -34.96 10.47 -15.68
CA GLY A 8 -33.78 10.36 -16.55
C GLY A 8 -32.84 9.33 -15.95
N VAL A 9 -32.65 8.21 -16.64
CA VAL A 9 -31.66 7.20 -16.28
C VAL A 9 -30.29 7.87 -16.42
N PRO A 10 -29.49 8.06 -15.36
CA PRO A 10 -28.13 8.55 -15.52
C PRO A 10 -27.36 7.50 -16.31
N LEU A 11 -26.95 7.86 -17.52
CA LEU A 11 -26.03 7.08 -18.34
C LEU A 11 -24.77 6.80 -17.53
N ALA A 12 -24.39 5.52 -17.45
CA ALA A 12 -23.06 5.17 -16.97
C ALA A 12 -22.05 5.75 -17.96
N PHE A 13 -21.33 6.81 -17.56
CA PHE A 13 -20.27 7.38 -18.37
C PHE A 13 -19.09 6.41 -18.38
N SER A 14 -19.01 5.59 -19.43
CA SER A 14 -17.85 4.77 -19.72
C SER A 14 -16.72 5.67 -20.25
N VAL A 15 -15.75 6.00 -19.39
CA VAL A 15 -14.49 6.62 -19.82
C VAL A 15 -13.71 5.56 -20.60
N GLY A 16 -13.92 5.52 -21.91
CA GLY A 16 -13.18 4.66 -22.82
C GLY A 16 -11.77 5.21 -23.05
N ILE A 17 -10.84 4.93 -22.14
CA ILE A 17 -9.41 5.11 -22.40
C ILE A 17 -8.89 3.85 -23.11
N VAL A 18 -8.51 4.00 -24.38
CA VAL A 18 -7.80 2.96 -25.13
C VAL A 18 -6.31 3.14 -24.85
N PHE A 19 -5.71 2.23 -24.09
CA PHE A 19 -4.26 2.05 -24.05
C PHE A 19 -3.87 0.74 -24.75
N ALA A 20 -2.86 0.81 -25.61
CA ALA A 20 -2.21 -0.36 -26.19
C ALA A 20 -1.44 -1.09 -25.08
N ALA A 21 -1.92 -2.26 -24.68
CA ALA A 21 -1.22 -3.15 -23.78
C ALA A 21 -0.20 -3.98 -24.57
N THR A 22 1.08 -3.89 -24.21
CA THR A 22 2.04 -4.96 -24.49
C THR A 22 1.92 -5.98 -23.37
N SER A 23 1.36 -7.15 -23.67
CA SER A 23 1.26 -8.28 -22.74
C SER A 23 2.65 -8.82 -22.40
N ASP A 24 2.95 -8.91 -21.10
CA ASP A 24 3.68 -10.04 -20.56
C ASP A 24 2.84 -10.59 -19.40
N ASN A 25 2.43 -11.85 -19.54
CA ASN A 25 1.64 -12.59 -18.57
C ASN A 25 2.55 -13.07 -17.44
N GLN A 26 2.27 -12.67 -16.21
CA GLN A 26 2.70 -13.44 -15.05
C GLN A 26 1.65 -13.35 -13.96
N ASP A 27 0.99 -14.48 -13.74
CA ASP A 27 0.03 -14.70 -12.66
C ASP A 27 0.74 -14.63 -11.32
N ASP A 28 0.33 -13.71 -10.44
CA ASP A 28 0.51 -13.85 -9.00
C ASP A 28 -0.62 -13.11 -8.26
N SER A 29 -1.55 -13.90 -7.75
CA SER A 29 -2.67 -13.45 -6.93
C SER A 29 -2.24 -13.40 -5.46
N GLY A 30 -1.98 -12.20 -4.96
CA GLY A 30 -1.60 -11.97 -3.57
C GLY A 30 -1.84 -10.53 -3.15
N GLY A 31 -3.10 -10.19 -2.84
CA GLY A 31 -3.47 -8.89 -2.29
C GLY A 31 -2.77 -8.63 -0.96
N SER A 32 -1.73 -7.80 -0.99
CA SER A 32 -1.01 -7.32 0.19
C SER A 32 -1.42 -5.87 0.44
N GLY A 33 -1.94 -5.59 1.64
CA GLY A 33 -2.26 -4.24 2.08
C GLY A 33 -1.04 -3.34 1.97
N VAL A 34 -1.15 -2.30 1.15
CA VAL A 34 -0.03 -1.42 0.83
C VAL A 34 0.21 -0.44 1.99
N SER A 35 1.43 -0.45 2.51
CA SER A 35 1.99 0.49 3.49
C SER A 35 1.77 1.96 3.07
N SER A 36 1.36 2.79 4.03
CA SER A 36 1.09 4.23 3.87
C SER A 36 2.34 5.12 4.02
N GLY A 37 3.54 4.56 4.21
CA GLY A 37 4.74 5.31 4.59
C GLY A 37 5.94 5.24 3.63
N GLY A 38 5.81 4.63 2.45
CA GLY A 38 6.94 4.42 1.54
C GLY A 38 7.16 5.55 0.52
N LYS A 39 8.41 5.72 0.08
CA LYS A 39 8.78 6.62 -1.03
C LYS A 39 8.41 6.03 -2.39
N LEU A 40 8.23 6.88 -3.40
CA LEU A 40 7.99 6.45 -4.78
C LEU A 40 9.29 6.19 -5.55
N ARG A 41 9.26 5.27 -6.52
CA ARG A 41 10.29 5.12 -7.55
C ARG A 41 10.10 6.23 -8.56
N VAL A 42 11.18 6.94 -8.83
CA VAL A 42 11.20 8.08 -9.73
C VAL A 42 12.02 7.75 -10.98
N GLY A 43 11.54 8.21 -12.14
CA GLY A 43 12.27 8.13 -13.41
C GLY A 43 11.57 7.26 -14.45
N GLN A 44 12.32 6.91 -15.50
CA GLN A 44 11.78 6.24 -16.68
C GLN A 44 11.06 4.92 -16.31
N GLY A 45 9.79 4.81 -16.72
CA GLY A 45 8.94 3.64 -16.42
C GLY A 45 8.27 3.65 -15.03
N TYR A 46 8.52 4.68 -14.21
CA TYR A 46 7.92 4.91 -12.89
C TYR A 46 7.28 6.30 -12.82
N VAL A 47 7.31 6.95 -11.64
CA VAL A 47 6.72 8.27 -11.44
C VAL A 47 7.67 9.36 -11.97
N PRO A 48 7.18 10.35 -12.76
CA PRO A 48 7.97 11.53 -13.10
C PRO A 48 8.38 12.31 -11.83
N ALA A 49 9.65 12.74 -11.77
CA ALA A 49 10.24 13.31 -10.56
C ALA A 49 9.46 14.49 -9.97
N GLN A 50 8.95 15.35 -10.85
CA GLN A 50 8.17 16.53 -10.49
C GLN A 50 6.85 16.20 -9.76
N TYR A 51 6.27 15.01 -9.94
CA TYR A 51 5.00 14.63 -9.30
C TYR A 51 5.17 13.79 -8.04
N ALA A 52 6.36 13.22 -7.81
CA ALA A 52 6.56 12.26 -6.73
C ALA A 52 6.29 12.87 -5.34
N GLY A 53 6.79 14.08 -5.08
CA GLY A 53 6.54 14.79 -3.82
C GLY A 53 5.06 15.10 -3.59
N LEU A 54 4.33 15.48 -4.64
CA LEU A 54 2.90 15.77 -4.59
C LEU A 54 2.08 14.52 -4.28
N ILE A 55 2.38 13.41 -4.96
CA ILE A 55 1.68 12.14 -4.76
C ILE A 55 1.95 11.60 -3.34
N GLU A 56 3.20 11.68 -2.87
CA GLU A 56 3.56 11.27 -1.51
C GLU A 56 2.82 12.10 -0.46
N LYS A 57 2.77 13.43 -0.63
CA LYS A 57 2.05 14.34 0.25
C LYS A 57 0.55 14.07 0.25
N ALA A 58 -0.06 13.98 -0.94
CA ALA A 58 -1.49 13.72 -1.10
C ALA A 58 -1.94 12.39 -0.47
N ALA A 59 -1.08 11.36 -0.52
CA ALA A 59 -1.32 10.10 0.20
C ALA A 59 -1.14 10.25 1.72
N ALA A 60 -0.10 10.96 2.17
CA ALA A 60 0.21 11.16 3.59
C ALA A 60 -0.88 11.99 4.31
N ASP A 61 -1.50 12.94 3.61
CA ASP A 61 -2.62 13.73 4.13
C ASP A 61 -3.89 12.90 4.37
N CYS A 62 -3.93 11.66 3.86
CA CYS A 62 -5.04 10.75 4.07
C CYS A 62 -4.84 9.82 5.28
N ASP A 63 -5.61 10.07 6.34
CA ASP A 63 -5.66 9.23 7.55
C ASP A 63 -6.33 7.86 7.35
N GLN A 64 -6.81 7.56 6.14
CA GLN A 64 -7.49 6.30 5.82
C GLN A 64 -6.57 5.19 5.33
N GLY A 65 -5.24 5.39 5.31
CA GLY A 65 -4.27 4.38 4.88
C GLY A 65 -4.11 4.30 3.36
N LEU A 66 -4.19 5.44 2.68
CA LEU A 66 -3.92 5.55 1.26
C LEU A 66 -2.40 5.47 1.03
N SER A 67 -1.96 4.65 0.08
CA SER A 67 -0.55 4.54 -0.27
C SER A 67 -0.18 5.44 -1.45
N PRO A 68 1.00 6.07 -1.47
CA PRO A 68 1.50 6.79 -2.65
C PRO A 68 1.51 5.92 -3.92
N GLY A 69 1.83 4.63 -3.80
CA GLY A 69 1.87 3.71 -4.93
C GLY A 69 0.51 3.48 -5.58
N ILE A 70 -0.58 3.54 -4.79
CA ILE A 70 -1.95 3.47 -5.31
C ILE A 70 -2.28 4.73 -6.11
N LEU A 71 -1.99 5.91 -5.57
CA LEU A 71 -2.22 7.17 -6.29
C LEU A 71 -1.39 7.24 -7.58
N ALA A 72 -0.12 6.82 -7.54
CA ALA A 72 0.74 6.77 -8.72
C ALA A 72 0.21 5.80 -9.79
N ALA A 73 -0.21 4.59 -9.40
CA ALA A 73 -0.80 3.63 -10.32
C ALA A 73 -2.12 4.13 -10.91
N GLN A 74 -2.92 4.81 -10.10
CA GLN A 74 -4.16 5.44 -10.55
C GLN A 74 -3.87 6.53 -11.58
N ILE A 75 -2.98 7.49 -11.30
CA ILE A 75 -2.58 8.55 -12.24
C ILE A 75 -2.04 7.97 -13.55
N GLN A 76 -1.21 6.92 -13.47
CA GLN A 76 -0.72 6.23 -14.66
C GLN A 76 -1.89 5.72 -15.52
N GLN A 77 -2.90 5.12 -14.90
CA GLN A 77 -4.04 4.56 -15.62
C GLN A 77 -4.99 5.64 -16.15
N GLU A 78 -5.13 6.75 -15.44
CA GLU A 78 -5.96 7.88 -15.86
C GLU A 78 -5.37 8.63 -17.06
N SER A 79 -4.09 9.00 -17.00
CA SER A 79 -3.51 9.91 -17.99
C SER A 79 -2.11 9.52 -18.45
N GLY A 80 -1.49 8.53 -17.81
CA GLY A 80 -0.06 8.27 -18.01
C GLY A 80 0.82 9.41 -17.51
N PHE A 81 0.40 10.09 -16.43
CA PHE A 81 1.04 11.30 -15.90
C PHE A 81 1.02 12.51 -16.85
N ASN A 82 0.05 12.58 -17.77
CA ASN A 82 -0.09 13.68 -18.71
C ASN A 82 -1.05 14.76 -18.17
N PRO A 83 -0.57 15.97 -17.79
CA PRO A 83 -1.42 17.05 -17.30
C PRO A 83 -2.39 17.60 -18.35
N ASP A 84 -2.07 17.46 -19.63
CA ASP A 84 -2.91 17.98 -20.73
C ASP A 84 -3.95 16.96 -21.21
N ALA A 85 -3.99 15.77 -20.59
CA ALA A 85 -4.88 14.70 -21.00
C ALA A 85 -6.34 15.14 -20.98
N THR A 86 -7.07 14.83 -22.06
CA THR A 86 -8.50 15.05 -22.17
C THR A 86 -9.15 13.78 -22.72
N SER A 87 -10.05 13.20 -21.95
CA SER A 87 -10.93 12.12 -22.40
C SER A 87 -12.22 12.70 -22.99
N TYR A 88 -12.86 11.91 -23.85
CA TYR A 88 -14.05 12.33 -24.58
C TYR A 88 -15.16 11.32 -24.42
N GLU A 89 -16.38 11.82 -24.26
CA GLU A 89 -17.60 11.04 -24.45
C GLU A 89 -18.04 11.16 -25.92
N VAL A 90 -18.49 10.07 -26.51
CA VAL A 90 -19.14 10.09 -27.83
C VAL A 90 -20.64 10.23 -27.62
N ARG A 91 -21.22 11.28 -28.18
CA ARG A 91 -22.67 11.52 -28.20
C ARG A 91 -23.19 11.36 -29.61
N THR A 92 -24.48 11.06 -29.71
CA THR A 92 -25.21 10.99 -30.98
C THR A 92 -26.31 12.05 -30.96
N ASP A 93 -26.42 12.85 -32.01
CA ASP A 93 -27.53 13.80 -32.18
C ASP A 93 -28.81 13.11 -32.65
N GLU A 94 -29.90 13.88 -32.79
CA GLU A 94 -31.20 13.38 -33.24
C GLU A 94 -31.17 12.84 -34.68
N ASP A 95 -30.21 13.29 -35.48
CA ASP A 95 -29.99 12.87 -36.87
C ASP A 95 -29.11 11.61 -36.98
N GLY A 96 -28.62 11.08 -35.86
CA GLY A 96 -27.76 9.88 -35.80
C GLY A 96 -26.27 10.16 -36.02
N ASN A 97 -25.85 11.42 -36.11
CA ASN A 97 -24.43 11.78 -36.24
C ASN A 97 -23.74 11.70 -34.88
N THR A 98 -22.53 11.15 -34.87
CA THR A 98 -21.72 11.06 -33.65
C THR A 98 -20.72 12.20 -33.54
N TYR A 99 -20.56 12.75 -32.34
CA TYR A 99 -19.58 13.79 -32.04
C TYR A 99 -18.94 13.55 -30.67
N LYS A 100 -17.71 14.06 -30.49
CA LYS A 100 -16.94 13.93 -29.25
C LYS A 100 -17.12 15.17 -28.40
N VAL A 101 -17.45 14.99 -27.13
CA VAL A 101 -17.46 16.06 -26.13
C VAL A 101 -16.37 15.79 -25.09
N PRO A 102 -15.56 16.79 -24.70
CA PRO A 102 -14.63 16.64 -23.59
C PRO A 102 -15.37 16.20 -22.33
N LEU A 103 -14.87 15.15 -21.67
CA LEU A 103 -15.48 14.57 -20.49
C LEU A 103 -14.61 14.84 -19.26
N ALA A 104 -13.38 14.34 -19.25
CA ALA A 104 -12.46 14.47 -18.13
C ALA A 104 -11.14 15.09 -18.56
N LYS A 105 -10.53 15.88 -17.67
CA LYS A 105 -9.35 16.70 -17.94
C LYS A 105 -8.27 16.46 -16.89
N GLY A 106 -7.04 16.75 -17.25
CA GLY A 106 -5.94 16.80 -16.29
C GLY A 106 -5.27 15.46 -16.04
N ILE A 107 -4.20 15.52 -15.25
CA ILE A 107 -3.41 14.35 -14.85
C ILE A 107 -4.25 13.30 -14.09
N SER A 108 -5.30 13.73 -13.39
CA SER A 108 -6.20 12.89 -12.59
C SER A 108 -7.54 12.59 -13.26
N GLN A 109 -7.76 13.07 -14.50
CA GLN A 109 -8.98 12.87 -15.29
C GLN A 109 -10.27 13.20 -14.52
N PHE A 110 -10.35 14.40 -13.95
CA PHE A 110 -11.59 14.88 -13.33
C PHE A 110 -12.58 15.36 -14.38
N ILE A 111 -13.86 15.00 -14.20
CA ILE A 111 -14.98 15.64 -14.89
C ILE A 111 -15.36 16.95 -14.18
N ASP A 112 -16.01 17.87 -14.89
CA ASP A 112 -16.29 19.22 -14.39
C ASP A 112 -17.13 19.23 -13.10
N SER A 113 -18.11 18.32 -12.97
CA SER A 113 -18.92 18.21 -11.75
C SER A 113 -18.11 17.74 -10.54
N THR A 114 -17.25 16.74 -10.72
CA THR A 114 -16.39 16.26 -9.64
C THR A 114 -15.35 17.30 -9.26
N TRP A 115 -14.81 18.05 -10.23
CA TRP A 115 -13.86 19.13 -9.95
C TRP A 115 -14.47 20.24 -9.10
N ALA A 116 -15.73 20.61 -9.35
CA ALA A 116 -16.44 21.62 -8.55
C ALA A 116 -16.46 21.27 -7.05
N ASP A 117 -16.57 19.98 -6.72
CA ASP A 117 -16.62 19.51 -5.32
C ASP A 117 -15.24 19.15 -4.75
N GLN A 118 -14.40 18.50 -5.55
CA GLN A 118 -13.15 17.90 -5.10
C GLN A 118 -11.95 18.83 -5.27
N GLY A 119 -12.01 19.78 -6.20
CA GLY A 119 -10.92 20.69 -6.54
C GLY A 119 -10.30 21.37 -5.32
N VAL A 120 -8.98 21.37 -5.29
CA VAL A 120 -8.12 21.96 -4.26
C VAL A 120 -7.22 22.97 -4.96
N ASP A 121 -6.96 24.10 -4.30
CA ASP A 121 -5.88 25.03 -4.64
C ASP A 121 -4.68 24.54 -3.83
N GLY A 122 -3.85 23.72 -4.47
CA GLY A 122 -2.86 22.86 -3.82
C GLY A 122 -1.53 23.57 -3.57
N ASP A 123 -1.15 24.50 -4.44
CA ASP A 123 0.04 25.35 -4.30
C ASP A 123 -0.24 26.71 -3.64
N GLY A 124 -1.52 27.08 -3.50
CA GLY A 124 -1.95 28.32 -2.84
C GLY A 124 -1.85 29.55 -3.73
N ASP A 125 -1.90 29.39 -5.06
CA ASP A 125 -1.85 30.49 -6.01
C ASP A 125 -3.18 31.27 -6.14
N GLY A 126 -4.25 30.75 -5.53
CA GLY A 126 -5.59 31.34 -5.53
C GLY A 126 -6.50 30.86 -6.66
N VAL A 127 -6.06 29.92 -7.48
CA VAL A 127 -6.79 29.32 -8.60
C VAL A 127 -6.97 27.82 -8.33
N LYS A 128 -8.03 27.23 -8.91
CA LYS A 128 -8.23 25.78 -8.92
C LYS A 128 -8.27 25.31 -10.37
N ASP A 129 -7.12 24.90 -10.91
CA ASP A 129 -6.99 24.40 -12.27
C ASP A 129 -6.91 22.87 -12.32
N VAL A 130 -7.90 22.26 -12.97
CA VAL A 130 -7.95 20.82 -13.18
C VAL A 130 -6.76 20.28 -13.99
N ARG A 131 -6.09 21.13 -14.77
CA ARG A 131 -4.89 20.78 -15.55
C ARG A 131 -3.58 21.03 -14.82
N ASP A 132 -3.60 21.74 -13.71
CA ASP A 132 -2.41 21.90 -12.88
C ASP A 132 -2.21 20.66 -12.00
N PRO A 133 -1.10 19.91 -12.14
CA PRO A 133 -0.77 18.80 -11.25
C PRO A 133 -0.70 19.18 -9.77
N GLU A 134 -0.30 20.42 -9.45
CA GLU A 134 -0.22 20.93 -8.08
C GLU A 134 -1.60 21.00 -7.41
N ASP A 135 -2.67 21.18 -8.19
CA ASP A 135 -4.06 21.17 -7.72
C ASP A 135 -4.72 19.79 -7.87
N ALA A 136 -4.53 19.17 -9.02
CA ALA A 136 -5.21 17.93 -9.40
C ALA A 136 -4.77 16.73 -8.56
N ILE A 137 -3.46 16.60 -8.26
CA ILE A 137 -2.95 15.46 -7.47
C ILE A 137 -3.44 15.52 -6.01
N PRO A 138 -3.37 16.67 -5.30
CA PRO A 138 -4.00 16.79 -3.98
C PRO A 138 -5.51 16.58 -4.01
N ALA A 139 -6.22 17.09 -5.02
CA ALA A 139 -7.66 16.85 -5.18
C ALA A 139 -7.98 15.35 -5.33
N GLN A 140 -7.16 14.60 -6.09
CA GLN A 140 -7.28 13.15 -6.22
C GLN A 140 -7.05 12.44 -4.89
N GLY A 141 -6.00 12.82 -4.14
CA GLY A 141 -5.74 12.30 -2.80
C GLY A 141 -6.91 12.52 -1.84
N LYS A 142 -7.45 13.74 -1.80
CA LYS A 142 -8.65 14.12 -1.02
C LYS A 142 -9.86 13.26 -1.40
N MET A 143 -10.16 13.12 -2.69
CA MET A 143 -11.30 12.33 -3.18
C MET A 143 -11.14 10.85 -2.80
N MET A 144 -9.98 10.26 -3.06
CA MET A 144 -9.69 8.88 -2.70
C MET A 144 -9.79 8.64 -1.19
N CYS A 145 -9.35 9.60 -0.38
CA CYS A 145 -9.49 9.53 1.07
C CYS A 145 -10.95 9.52 1.53
N GLY A 146 -11.77 10.41 0.95
CA GLY A 146 -13.21 10.45 1.21
C GLY A 146 -13.93 9.16 0.80
N LEU A 147 -13.54 8.58 -0.33
CA LEU A 147 -14.07 7.30 -0.81
C LEU A 147 -13.64 6.14 0.09
N LEU A 148 -12.38 6.08 0.52
CA LEU A 148 -11.90 5.08 1.50
C LEU A 148 -12.67 5.17 2.82
N LYS A 149 -12.87 6.38 3.34
CA LYS A 149 -13.67 6.63 4.54
C LYS A 149 -15.10 6.15 4.37
N THR A 150 -15.69 6.36 3.19
CA THR A 150 -17.05 5.91 2.87
C THR A 150 -17.10 4.39 2.80
N ALA A 151 -16.18 3.76 2.08
CA ALA A 151 -16.13 2.30 1.91
C ALA A 151 -15.98 1.53 3.23
N LYS A 152 -15.19 2.05 4.18
CA LYS A 152 -15.05 1.44 5.52
C LYS A 152 -16.37 1.38 6.32
N LYS A 153 -17.40 2.15 5.95
CA LYS A 153 -18.73 2.08 6.59
C LYS A 153 -19.55 0.88 6.11
N TYR A 154 -19.12 0.18 5.06
CA TYR A 154 -19.86 -0.90 4.42
C TYR A 154 -19.06 -2.22 4.41
N PRO A 155 -18.73 -2.82 5.57
CA PRO A 155 -17.93 -4.05 5.64
C PRO A 155 -18.60 -5.28 4.99
N GLY A 156 -19.90 -5.21 4.69
CA GLY A 156 -20.64 -6.26 3.99
C GLY A 156 -20.62 -6.17 2.46
N TYR A 157 -20.00 -5.13 1.89
CA TYR A 157 -19.88 -5.01 0.43
C TYR A 157 -18.80 -5.95 -0.10
N ASN A 158 -18.99 -6.44 -1.32
CA ASN A 158 -18.04 -7.33 -1.96
C ASN A 158 -16.82 -6.56 -2.48
N GLY A 159 -15.72 -6.67 -1.75
CA GLY A 159 -14.43 -6.01 -2.03
C GLY A 159 -13.86 -5.34 -0.77
N SER A 160 -12.54 -5.19 -0.74
CA SER A 160 -11.86 -4.40 0.28
C SER A 160 -12.24 -2.91 0.18
N PRO A 161 -12.11 -2.12 1.27
CA PRO A 161 -12.38 -0.68 1.21
C PRO A 161 -11.61 0.06 0.11
N LEU A 162 -10.40 -0.39 -0.22
CA LEU A 162 -9.59 0.17 -1.31
C LEU A 162 -10.18 -0.15 -2.68
N GLU A 163 -10.59 -1.40 -2.92
CA GLU A 163 -11.25 -1.80 -4.17
C GLU A 163 -12.54 -1.02 -4.40
N LEU A 164 -13.35 -0.84 -3.35
CA LEU A 164 -14.59 -0.06 -3.40
C LEU A 164 -14.31 1.43 -3.63
N ALA A 165 -13.25 1.99 -3.03
CA ALA A 165 -12.86 3.38 -3.25
C ALA A 165 -12.39 3.62 -4.70
N LEU A 166 -11.55 2.73 -5.24
CA LEU A 166 -11.11 2.80 -6.64
C LEU A 166 -12.29 2.67 -7.62
N ALA A 167 -13.23 1.77 -7.34
CA ALA A 167 -14.47 1.65 -8.12
C ALA A 167 -15.32 2.93 -8.03
N GLY A 168 -15.43 3.51 -6.84
CA GLY A 168 -16.13 4.77 -6.60
C GLY A 168 -15.49 5.96 -7.31
N TYR A 169 -14.17 5.96 -7.46
CA TYR A 169 -13.45 6.98 -8.24
C TYR A 169 -13.78 6.87 -9.74
N ASN A 170 -13.70 5.66 -10.30
CA ASN A 170 -13.86 5.44 -11.74
C ASN A 170 -15.33 5.50 -12.22
N ALA A 171 -16.26 4.89 -11.50
CA ALA A 171 -17.67 4.81 -11.90
C ALA A 171 -18.58 5.76 -11.12
N GLY A 172 -18.15 6.24 -9.95
CA GLY A 172 -19.00 6.92 -8.98
C GLY A 172 -19.56 5.97 -7.93
N TRP A 173 -19.66 6.45 -6.68
CA TRP A 173 -20.09 5.64 -5.52
C TRP A 173 -21.47 5.01 -5.68
N GLN A 174 -22.38 5.65 -6.42
CA GLN A 174 -23.73 5.13 -6.70
C GLN A 174 -23.73 3.72 -7.30
N TRP A 175 -22.75 3.38 -8.15
CA TRP A 175 -22.66 2.05 -8.75
C TRP A 175 -22.07 1.03 -7.78
N VAL A 176 -21.13 1.46 -6.94
CA VAL A 176 -20.62 0.65 -5.82
C VAL A 176 -21.77 0.28 -4.88
N ASP A 177 -22.63 1.26 -4.57
CA ASP A 177 -23.81 1.04 -3.73
C ASP A 177 -24.86 0.15 -4.39
N TYR A 178 -25.12 0.34 -5.69
CA TYR A 178 -26.07 -0.48 -6.45
C TYR A 178 -25.65 -1.95 -6.49
N TYR A 179 -24.39 -2.23 -6.78
CA TYR A 179 -23.86 -3.60 -6.83
C TYR A 179 -23.46 -4.16 -5.47
N LYS A 180 -23.50 -3.35 -4.40
CA LYS A 180 -23.02 -3.71 -3.06
C LYS A 180 -21.58 -4.27 -3.12
N GLY A 181 -20.72 -3.64 -3.92
CA GLY A 181 -19.39 -4.13 -4.24
C GLY A 181 -18.76 -3.46 -5.45
N VAL A 182 -17.59 -3.93 -5.89
CA VAL A 182 -17.01 -3.51 -7.17
C VAL A 182 -17.95 -3.90 -8.31
N PRO A 183 -18.30 -2.98 -9.25
CA PRO A 183 -19.13 -3.31 -10.40
C PRO A 183 -18.56 -4.51 -11.19
N PRO A 184 -19.38 -5.50 -11.56
CA PRO A 184 -18.92 -6.73 -12.20
C PRO A 184 -18.49 -6.49 -13.66
N GLU A 185 -17.77 -7.44 -14.28
CA GLU A 185 -17.31 -7.33 -15.68
C GLU A 185 -18.41 -7.04 -16.71
N ARG A 186 -19.66 -7.44 -16.45
CA ARG A 186 -20.80 -7.11 -17.33
C ARG A 186 -21.17 -5.62 -17.31
N PHE A 187 -20.84 -4.90 -16.25
CA PHE A 187 -21.08 -3.46 -16.15
C PHE A 187 -20.06 -2.71 -16.99
N ALA A 188 -20.52 -1.83 -17.89
CA ALA A 188 -19.67 -0.99 -18.74
C ALA A 188 -18.53 -1.77 -19.45
N LYS A 189 -18.82 -3.01 -19.90
CA LYS A 189 -17.83 -3.91 -20.52
C LYS A 189 -16.58 -4.15 -19.64
N GLY A 190 -16.74 -4.07 -18.33
CA GLY A 190 -15.73 -4.41 -17.33
C GLY A 190 -14.71 -3.31 -17.09
N GLN A 191 -14.90 -2.10 -17.60
CA GLN A 191 -13.94 -1.01 -17.44
C GLN A 191 -13.55 -0.79 -15.97
N THR A 192 -14.54 -0.63 -15.07
CA THR A 192 -14.28 -0.43 -13.63
C THR A 192 -13.66 -1.64 -12.97
N PHE A 193 -14.09 -2.84 -13.34
CA PHE A 193 -13.53 -4.08 -12.80
C PHE A 193 -12.04 -4.22 -13.12
N HIS A 194 -11.66 -4.01 -14.38
CA HIS A 194 -10.27 -4.05 -14.82
C HIS A 194 -9.46 -2.87 -14.26
N TYR A 195 -10.07 -1.70 -14.16
CA TYR A 195 -9.47 -0.52 -13.53
C TYR A 195 -8.98 -0.82 -12.10
N VAL A 196 -9.87 -1.35 -11.26
CA VAL A 196 -9.53 -1.72 -9.88
C VAL A 196 -8.40 -2.75 -9.84
N LYS A 197 -8.52 -3.83 -10.63
CA LYS A 197 -7.51 -4.90 -10.66
C LYS A 197 -6.14 -4.40 -11.11
N ASN A 198 -6.09 -3.61 -12.18
CA ASN A 198 -4.84 -3.13 -12.76
C ASN A 198 -4.10 -2.17 -11.81
N ILE A 199 -4.83 -1.29 -11.12
CA ILE A 199 -4.22 -0.38 -10.13
C ILE A 199 -3.63 -1.18 -8.97
N ILE A 200 -4.39 -2.12 -8.40
CA ILE A 200 -3.91 -2.91 -7.25
C ILE A 200 -2.69 -3.75 -7.64
N ALA A 201 -2.72 -4.40 -8.80
CA ALA A 201 -1.61 -5.22 -9.28
C ALA A 201 -0.36 -4.39 -9.58
N SER A 202 -0.51 -3.16 -10.06
CA SER A 202 0.62 -2.30 -10.46
C SER A 202 1.12 -1.37 -9.35
N ALA A 203 0.39 -1.15 -8.27
CA ALA A 203 0.77 -0.18 -7.22
C ALA A 203 2.17 -0.43 -6.64
N ALA A 204 2.53 -1.68 -6.40
CA ALA A 204 3.85 -2.04 -5.88
C ALA A 204 5.00 -1.67 -6.84
N LYS A 205 4.75 -1.60 -8.15
CA LYS A 205 5.72 -1.17 -9.17
C LYS A 205 6.23 0.24 -8.89
N TYR A 206 5.37 1.13 -8.40
CA TYR A 206 5.68 2.54 -8.17
C TYR A 206 6.30 2.82 -6.80
N MET A 207 6.23 1.88 -5.87
CA MET A 207 6.84 2.04 -4.56
C MET A 207 8.35 1.79 -4.65
N ALA A 208 9.15 2.70 -4.10
CA ALA A 208 10.55 2.42 -3.85
C ALA A 208 10.64 1.22 -2.91
N PRO A 209 11.63 0.33 -3.10
CA PRO A 209 11.95 -0.64 -2.06
C PRO A 209 12.11 0.14 -0.75
N GLU A 210 11.29 -0.16 0.26
CA GLU A 210 11.19 0.70 1.44
C GLU A 210 12.58 0.97 2.04
N SER A 211 13.06 2.21 1.91
CA SER A 211 14.32 2.69 2.46
C SER A 211 14.19 2.81 3.98
N GLY A 212 14.27 1.67 4.65
CA GLY A 212 14.13 1.53 6.11
C GLY A 212 14.88 0.32 6.71
N GLY A 213 15.82 -0.25 5.95
CA GLY A 213 16.72 -1.32 6.40
C GLY A 213 17.84 -1.42 5.38
N GLY A 214 19.08 -1.55 5.82
CA GLY A 214 20.28 -1.41 5.00
C GLY A 214 20.23 -2.20 3.68
N LYS A 215 21.06 -1.77 2.72
CA LYS A 215 21.27 -2.43 1.42
C LYS A 215 21.28 -3.96 1.61
N LEU A 216 20.43 -4.67 0.85
CA LEU A 216 20.45 -6.13 0.86
C LEU A 216 21.87 -6.60 0.54
N SER A 217 22.38 -7.56 1.30
CA SER A 217 23.60 -8.27 0.91
C SER A 217 23.36 -9.04 -0.38
N SER A 218 24.44 -9.47 -1.05
CA SER A 218 24.34 -10.30 -2.26
C SER A 218 23.57 -11.62 -2.02
N ALA A 219 23.48 -12.07 -0.77
CA ALA A 219 22.72 -13.24 -0.37
C ALA A 219 21.24 -12.93 -0.01
N GLY A 220 20.79 -11.69 -0.21
CA GLY A 220 19.41 -11.28 0.06
C GLY A 220 19.10 -11.07 1.55
N TRP A 221 20.10 -10.70 2.37
CA TRP A 221 19.90 -10.42 3.80
C TRP A 221 19.95 -8.94 4.12
N THR A 222 19.28 -8.50 5.19
CA THR A 222 19.32 -7.12 5.69
C THR A 222 19.14 -7.10 7.22
N LEU A 223 19.38 -5.95 7.84
CA LEU A 223 19.02 -5.72 9.24
C LEU A 223 17.50 -5.67 9.41
N PRO A 224 16.95 -6.21 10.50
CA PRO A 224 15.51 -6.29 10.70
C PRO A 224 14.88 -4.91 10.93
N VAL A 225 15.65 -3.93 11.41
CA VAL A 225 15.29 -2.51 11.54
C VAL A 225 16.52 -1.66 11.28
N ASN A 226 16.33 -0.39 10.90
CA ASN A 226 17.39 0.61 10.88
C ASN A 226 17.47 1.32 12.24
N GLY A 227 18.09 0.67 13.22
CA GLY A 227 18.24 1.20 14.58
C GLY A 227 19.57 0.75 15.18
N SER A 228 20.08 1.50 16.16
CA SER A 228 21.27 1.11 16.90
C SER A 228 21.00 -0.08 17.81
N LEU A 229 22.03 -0.88 18.09
CA LEU A 229 21.95 -1.92 19.12
C LEU A 229 21.72 -1.30 20.50
N GLY A 230 20.79 -1.87 21.25
CA GLY A 230 20.51 -1.57 22.66
C GLY A 230 21.09 -2.68 23.53
N THR A 231 20.22 -3.48 24.15
CA THR A 231 20.62 -4.60 25.02
C THR A 231 21.29 -5.72 24.21
N PRO A 232 22.54 -6.10 24.50
CA PRO A 232 23.22 -7.18 23.80
C PRO A 232 22.71 -8.57 24.21
N TYR A 233 23.03 -9.54 23.36
CA TYR A 233 22.87 -10.96 23.64
C TYR A 233 23.67 -11.39 24.87
N HIS A 234 23.07 -12.26 25.69
CA HIS A 234 23.63 -12.79 26.94
C HIS A 234 23.93 -11.75 28.03
N GLN A 235 23.36 -10.54 27.95
CA GLN A 235 23.35 -9.65 29.10
C GLN A 235 22.68 -10.36 30.28
N GLN A 236 23.39 -10.45 31.41
CA GLN A 236 22.90 -11.10 32.62
C GLN A 236 21.90 -10.20 33.36
N GLY A 237 20.86 -10.79 33.95
CA GLY A 237 19.92 -10.06 34.79
C GLY A 237 18.65 -10.83 35.14
N SER A 238 18.03 -10.46 36.26
CA SER A 238 16.80 -11.07 36.76
C SER A 238 15.55 -10.70 35.96
N SER A 239 15.64 -9.74 35.04
CA SER A 239 14.52 -9.33 34.18
C SER A 239 14.13 -10.39 33.15
N TRP A 240 15.01 -11.36 32.87
CA TRP A 240 14.78 -12.42 31.90
C TRP A 240 14.61 -13.77 32.58
N SER A 241 13.67 -14.59 32.08
CA SER A 241 13.37 -15.91 32.66
C SER A 241 14.56 -16.87 32.62
N SER A 242 15.46 -16.73 31.64
CA SER A 242 16.72 -17.50 31.58
C SER A 242 17.81 -16.99 32.51
N GLY A 243 17.60 -15.85 33.19
CA GLY A 243 18.65 -15.10 33.89
C GLY A 243 19.57 -14.29 32.95
N TYR A 244 19.32 -14.35 31.64
CA TYR A 244 20.05 -13.60 30.62
C TYR A 244 19.16 -13.28 29.41
N HIS A 245 19.59 -12.30 28.61
CA HIS A 245 18.93 -11.89 27.38
C HIS A 245 19.20 -12.85 26.21
N THR A 246 18.14 -13.46 25.66
CA THR A 246 18.19 -14.50 24.60
C THR A 246 18.32 -13.96 23.18
N GLY A 247 18.30 -12.64 23.02
CA GLY A 247 18.37 -11.98 21.72
C GLY A 247 19.25 -10.75 21.76
N VAL A 248 19.08 -9.90 20.76
CA VAL A 248 19.59 -8.53 20.77
C VAL A 248 18.44 -7.57 20.60
N ASP A 249 18.48 -6.46 21.33
CA ASP A 249 17.49 -5.42 21.18
C ASP A 249 18.01 -4.37 20.22
N PHE A 250 17.16 -3.96 19.27
CA PHE A 250 17.38 -2.77 18.46
C PHE A 250 16.53 -1.63 19.01
N VAL A 251 17.14 -0.46 19.17
CA VAL A 251 16.43 0.76 19.53
C VAL A 251 15.51 1.15 18.37
N ALA A 252 14.20 1.03 18.59
CA ALA A 252 13.18 1.27 17.58
C ALA A 252 11.91 1.83 18.23
N PRO A 253 11.56 3.11 18.01
CA PRO A 253 10.30 3.69 18.46
C PRO A 253 9.10 2.87 17.99
N THR A 254 7.96 2.95 18.70
CA THR A 254 6.75 2.25 18.25
C THR A 254 6.36 2.71 16.84
N GLY A 255 6.05 1.76 15.95
CA GLY A 255 5.67 2.03 14.57
C GLY A 255 6.81 1.93 13.56
N THR A 256 8.07 1.74 13.99
CA THR A 256 9.18 1.51 13.04
C THR A 256 8.95 0.22 12.24
N PRO A 257 9.05 0.24 10.89
CA PRO A 257 8.92 -0.97 10.09
C PRO A 257 9.91 -2.07 10.50
N VAL A 258 9.41 -3.28 10.75
CA VAL A 258 10.22 -4.47 11.04
C VAL A 258 10.20 -5.39 9.83
N LYS A 259 11.38 -5.83 9.40
CA LYS A 259 11.60 -6.58 8.17
C LYS A 259 12.14 -7.97 8.44
N ALA A 260 11.82 -8.92 7.55
CA ALA A 260 12.49 -10.21 7.52
C ALA A 260 13.99 -10.01 7.24
N ALA A 261 14.85 -10.50 8.13
CA ALA A 261 16.30 -10.38 8.00
C ALA A 261 16.85 -11.11 6.77
N GLY A 262 16.15 -12.14 6.29
CA GLY A 262 16.53 -12.92 5.11
C GLY A 262 15.35 -13.70 4.53
N PRO A 263 15.53 -14.32 3.36
CA PRO A 263 14.49 -15.13 2.74
C PRO A 263 14.14 -16.35 3.60
N GLY A 264 12.88 -16.77 3.57
CA GLY A 264 12.43 -17.93 4.31
C GLY A 264 10.92 -18.14 4.28
N VAL A 265 10.45 -18.99 5.18
CA VAL A 265 9.03 -19.31 5.37
C VAL A 265 8.63 -18.95 6.80
N VAL A 266 7.56 -18.17 6.95
CA VAL A 266 7.00 -17.84 8.26
C VAL A 266 6.59 -19.12 8.97
N TYR A 267 7.22 -19.41 10.11
CA TYR A 267 6.92 -20.54 10.96
C TYR A 267 5.69 -20.24 11.83
N SER A 268 5.66 -19.07 12.47
CA SER A 268 4.53 -18.61 13.26
C SER A 268 4.44 -17.08 13.27
N ALA A 269 3.23 -16.56 13.44
CA ALA A 269 2.96 -15.13 13.52
C ALA A 269 1.73 -14.91 14.42
N GLY A 270 1.89 -14.12 15.50
CA GLY A 270 0.82 -13.90 16.47
C GLY A 270 1.33 -13.63 17.89
N TRP A 271 0.43 -13.70 18.86
CA TRP A 271 0.74 -13.47 20.27
C TRP A 271 1.52 -14.65 20.89
N ALA A 272 2.60 -14.34 21.62
CA ALA A 272 3.50 -15.33 22.21
C ALA A 272 3.89 -14.99 23.67
N GLY A 273 2.91 -14.61 24.49
CA GLY A 273 3.10 -14.40 25.92
C GLY A 273 4.06 -13.23 26.20
N PRO A 274 5.17 -13.44 26.94
CA PRO A 274 6.13 -12.37 27.26
C PRO A 274 6.74 -11.68 26.03
N TYR A 275 6.82 -12.35 24.88
CA TYR A 275 7.29 -11.74 23.63
C TYR A 275 6.26 -10.83 22.96
N GLY A 276 5.02 -10.78 23.46
CA GLY A 276 3.94 -10.00 22.86
C GLY A 276 3.57 -10.51 21.47
N ASN A 277 3.27 -9.60 20.54
CA ASN A 277 3.12 -9.96 19.14
C ASN A 277 4.49 -10.25 18.53
N GLN A 278 4.61 -11.39 17.84
CA GLN A 278 5.85 -11.80 17.22
C GLN A 278 5.66 -12.43 15.83
N VAL A 279 6.77 -12.54 15.11
CA VAL A 279 6.93 -13.38 13.93
C VAL A 279 8.14 -14.30 14.15
N ILE A 280 8.06 -15.55 13.73
CA ILE A 280 9.21 -16.45 13.59
C ILE A 280 9.30 -16.88 12.12
N ILE A 281 10.49 -16.79 11.53
CA ILE A 281 10.77 -17.21 10.14
C ILE A 281 11.80 -18.32 10.16
N ARG A 282 11.52 -19.42 9.45
CA ARG A 282 12.50 -20.47 9.14
C ARG A 282 13.23 -20.12 7.84
N HIS A 283 14.55 -20.13 7.88
CA HIS A 283 15.41 -19.85 6.74
C HIS A 283 15.89 -21.13 6.06
N ASP A 284 16.41 -20.98 4.83
CA ASP A 284 16.87 -22.11 4.01
C ASP A 284 18.08 -22.84 4.60
N ASP A 285 18.85 -22.18 5.48
CA ASP A 285 19.95 -22.78 6.21
C ASP A 285 19.51 -23.57 7.46
N GLY A 286 18.21 -23.70 7.68
CA GLY A 286 17.62 -24.43 8.81
C GLY A 286 17.50 -23.62 10.10
N MET A 287 18.02 -22.39 10.13
CA MET A 287 17.93 -21.51 11.29
C MET A 287 16.59 -20.76 11.31
N TYR A 288 16.27 -20.19 12.47
CA TYR A 288 15.07 -19.41 12.69
C TYR A 288 15.43 -18.01 13.14
N SER A 289 14.71 -17.00 12.65
CA SER A 289 14.74 -15.64 13.21
C SER A 289 13.44 -15.33 13.93
N GLN A 290 13.51 -14.68 15.09
CA GLN A 290 12.36 -14.18 15.84
C GLN A 290 12.37 -12.66 15.87
N TYR A 291 11.18 -12.07 15.75
CA TYR A 291 10.92 -10.63 15.81
C TYR A 291 9.80 -10.41 16.81
N ALA A 292 10.09 -9.86 17.98
CA ALA A 292 9.14 -9.75 19.09
C ALA A 292 8.78 -8.29 19.45
N HIS A 293 7.83 -8.16 20.37
CA HIS A 293 7.30 -6.89 20.90
C HIS A 293 6.62 -6.00 19.87
N LEU A 294 6.10 -6.58 18.77
CA LEU A 294 5.49 -5.84 17.67
C LEU A 294 4.23 -5.08 18.16
N ALA A 295 3.96 -3.89 17.61
CA ALA A 295 2.86 -3.05 18.10
C ALA A 295 1.46 -3.62 17.78
N LYS A 296 1.36 -4.41 16.71
CA LYS A 296 0.10 -4.95 16.19
C LYS A 296 0.29 -6.42 15.82
N THR A 297 -0.82 -7.14 15.72
CA THR A 297 -0.83 -8.50 15.18
C THR A 297 -0.20 -8.48 13.77
N PRO A 298 0.79 -9.35 13.49
CA PRO A 298 1.46 -9.38 12.20
C PRO A 298 0.48 -9.69 11.07
N GLN A 299 0.69 -9.08 9.91
CA GLN A 299 -0.12 -9.32 8.71
C GLN A 299 0.35 -10.55 7.90
N VAL A 300 1.54 -11.06 8.22
CA VAL A 300 2.05 -12.32 7.67
C VAL A 300 1.48 -13.52 8.42
N LYS A 301 1.38 -14.67 7.74
CA LYS A 301 0.80 -15.91 8.30
C LYS A 301 1.75 -17.09 8.18
N ALA A 302 1.59 -18.09 9.05
CA ALA A 302 2.35 -19.34 8.99
C ALA A 302 2.25 -19.97 7.58
N GLY A 303 3.38 -20.48 7.08
CA GLY A 303 3.52 -21.04 5.73
C GLY A 303 3.79 -20.00 4.63
N GLN A 304 3.68 -18.70 4.90
CA GLN A 304 3.97 -17.66 3.93
C GLN A 304 5.47 -17.58 3.60
N LYS A 305 5.82 -17.61 2.33
CA LYS A 305 7.18 -17.28 1.86
C LYS A 305 7.42 -15.78 1.99
N VAL A 306 8.60 -15.41 2.45
CA VAL A 306 9.03 -14.01 2.58
C VAL A 306 10.44 -13.85 2.03
N SER A 307 10.71 -12.68 1.44
CA SER A 307 12.06 -12.29 1.02
C SER A 307 12.74 -11.47 2.10
N GLY A 308 14.08 -11.46 2.12
CA GLY A 308 14.81 -10.52 2.98
C GLY A 308 14.44 -9.07 2.64
N GLY A 309 14.26 -8.25 3.67
CA GLY A 309 13.81 -6.87 3.55
C GLY A 309 12.30 -6.68 3.40
N GLN A 310 11.52 -7.75 3.23
CA GLN A 310 10.07 -7.67 3.26
C GLN A 310 9.58 -7.27 4.65
N GLN A 311 8.71 -6.27 4.72
CA GLN A 311 8.09 -5.87 6.00
C GLN A 311 7.17 -6.99 6.52
N ILE A 312 7.35 -7.32 7.79
CA ILE A 312 6.60 -8.38 8.49
C ILE A 312 5.82 -7.84 9.71
N GLY A 313 6.04 -6.58 10.08
CA GLY A 313 5.34 -5.89 11.14
C GLY A 313 5.85 -4.49 11.38
N VAL A 314 5.53 -3.95 12.56
CA VAL A 314 6.09 -2.70 13.09
C VAL A 314 6.48 -2.91 14.55
N SER A 315 7.60 -2.33 14.97
CA SER A 315 8.07 -2.39 16.35
C SER A 315 7.04 -1.78 17.29
N GLY A 316 7.08 -2.16 18.56
CA GLY A 316 6.14 -1.71 19.56
C GLY A 316 6.66 -1.96 20.95
N ALA A 317 5.72 -2.10 21.88
CA ALA A 317 6.00 -2.39 23.28
C ALA A 317 4.99 -3.42 23.84
N THR A 318 4.66 -4.45 23.07
CA THR A 318 3.74 -5.51 23.55
C THR A 318 4.50 -6.61 24.28
N GLY A 319 3.84 -7.28 25.23
CA GLY A 319 4.48 -8.31 26.06
C GLY A 319 5.17 -7.71 27.29
N ASN A 320 6.22 -8.37 27.77
CA ASN A 320 6.96 -7.98 28.96
C ASN A 320 8.16 -7.09 28.59
N VAL A 321 7.94 -5.78 28.51
CA VAL A 321 8.96 -4.80 28.11
C VAL A 321 8.87 -3.52 28.94
N THR A 322 9.98 -2.79 29.03
CA THR A 322 10.06 -1.49 29.73
C THR A 322 9.82 -0.29 28.80
N GLY A 323 9.92 -0.49 27.48
CA GLY A 323 9.69 0.54 26.48
C GLY A 323 9.82 0.01 25.05
N PRO A 324 9.53 0.84 24.04
CA PRO A 324 9.56 0.43 22.64
C PRO A 324 10.95 0.02 22.14
N HIS A 325 11.04 -1.17 21.55
CA HIS A 325 12.22 -1.68 20.87
C HIS A 325 11.83 -2.85 19.96
N LEU A 326 12.77 -3.36 19.16
CA LEU A 326 12.65 -4.68 18.54
C LEU A 326 13.57 -5.66 19.27
N HIS A 327 12.99 -6.71 19.86
CA HIS A 327 13.76 -7.86 20.31
C HIS A 327 13.93 -8.85 19.15
N PHE A 328 15.18 -9.20 18.85
CA PHE A 328 15.55 -10.06 17.71
C PHE A 328 16.41 -11.24 18.15
N GLU A 329 15.99 -12.45 17.79
CA GLU A 329 16.76 -13.67 18.04
C GLU A 329 17.11 -14.39 16.74
N ILE A 330 18.21 -15.15 16.79
CA ILE A 330 18.47 -16.25 15.88
C ILE A 330 18.47 -17.53 16.68
N ARG A 331 17.83 -18.59 16.17
CA ARG A 331 17.67 -19.87 16.85
C ARG A 331 18.01 -21.05 15.92
N THR A 332 18.48 -22.13 16.53
CA THR A 332 18.71 -23.42 15.85
C THR A 332 17.45 -24.26 15.71
N GLY A 333 16.39 -23.91 16.45
CA GLY A 333 15.05 -24.47 16.33
C GLY A 333 13.98 -23.41 16.59
N PRO A 334 12.69 -23.74 16.45
CA PRO A 334 11.62 -22.77 16.70
C PRO A 334 11.38 -22.50 18.18
N ALA A 335 11.86 -23.37 19.07
CA ALA A 335 11.58 -23.36 20.49
C ALA A 335 12.49 -22.40 21.29
N TYR A 336 11.97 -21.92 22.41
CA TYR A 336 12.74 -21.17 23.41
C TYR A 336 13.96 -21.96 23.90
N GLY A 337 15.07 -21.27 24.17
CA GLY A 337 16.32 -21.87 24.65
C GLY A 337 17.18 -22.52 23.55
N THR A 338 16.82 -22.34 22.28
CA THR A 338 17.63 -22.75 21.13
C THR A 338 18.35 -21.56 20.46
N ASP A 339 18.38 -20.42 21.15
CA ASP A 339 18.99 -19.18 20.71
C ASP A 339 20.50 -19.29 20.55
N ILE A 340 21.02 -18.52 19.59
CA ILE A 340 22.44 -18.30 19.34
C ILE A 340 22.65 -16.81 19.13
N SER A 341 23.90 -16.35 19.26
CA SER A 341 24.22 -14.94 19.06
C SER A 341 23.79 -14.44 17.66
N PRO A 342 22.90 -13.42 17.56
CA PRO A 342 22.46 -12.90 16.27
C PRO A 342 23.56 -12.19 15.48
N ILE A 343 24.52 -11.56 16.17
CA ILE A 343 25.53 -10.69 15.54
C ILE A 343 26.48 -11.48 14.62
N PRO A 344 27.13 -12.59 15.05
CA PRO A 344 27.93 -13.41 14.14
C PRO A 344 27.13 -14.00 12.98
N TYR A 345 25.86 -14.38 13.23
CA TYR A 345 24.99 -14.94 12.21
C TYR A 345 24.72 -13.94 11.08
N LEU A 346 24.39 -12.69 11.43
CA LEU A 346 24.13 -11.61 10.49
C LEU A 346 25.41 -11.16 9.77
N ARG A 347 26.55 -11.05 10.47
CA ARG A 347 27.85 -10.70 9.85
C ARG A 347 28.30 -11.69 8.79
N LYS A 348 28.10 -12.99 9.03
CA LYS A 348 28.40 -14.05 8.04
C LYS A 348 27.60 -13.88 6.72
N ARG A 349 26.52 -13.11 6.74
CA ARG A 349 25.67 -12.79 5.58
C ARG A 349 26.00 -11.45 4.95
N GLY A 350 27.13 -10.84 5.31
CA GLY A 350 27.60 -9.58 4.73
C GLY A 350 26.89 -8.34 5.28
N LEU A 351 26.38 -8.41 6.50
CA LEU A 351 25.77 -7.28 7.19
C LEU A 351 26.76 -6.66 8.17
N ASP A 352 26.87 -5.33 8.13
CA ASP A 352 27.60 -4.54 9.11
C ASP A 352 26.63 -4.01 10.17
N LEU A 353 27.04 -4.03 11.43
CA LEU A 353 26.20 -3.88 12.63
C LEU A 353 26.81 -2.93 13.64
#